data_AF-A0A9J5YTA5-F1
#
_entry.id   AF-A0A9J5YTA5-F1
#
_cell.length_a   1.000
_cell.length_b   1.000
_cell.length_c   1.000
_cell.angle_alpha   90.00
_cell.angle_beta   90.00
_cell.angle_gamma   90.00
#
_symmetry.space_group_name_H-M   'P 1'
#
loop_
_entity.id
_entity.type
_entity.pdbx_description
1 polymer ?
#
loop_
_entity_poly.entity_id
_entity_poly.type
_entity_poly.pdbx_seq_one_letter_code
_entity_poly.pdbx_strand_id
1 'polypeptide(L)' 'MRSQTMDKPMVDISHDIFPRIQPHVYTWTRMYGRNFLTWHGSKPYLFVTEPELIKEILSNKEDTYPKKDMEGYVKNY' A
#
# COMPACT_ATOMS: atom_id res chain seq x y z
N MET A 1 -13.18 9.54 0.00
CA MET A 1 -12.18 9.48 -1.10
C MET A 1 -12.32 8.21 -1.95
N ARG A 2 -12.29 6.99 -1.38
CA ARG A 2 -12.42 5.74 -2.17
C ARG A 2 -13.76 5.59 -2.93
N SER A 3 -14.88 6.02 -2.32
CA SER A 3 -16.19 6.03 -3.01
C SER A 3 -16.16 6.84 -4.31
N GLN A 4 -15.62 8.06 -4.24
CA GLN A 4 -15.60 8.99 -5.38
C GLN A 4 -14.78 8.49 -6.58
N THR A 5 -13.72 7.69 -6.36
CA THR A 5 -12.94 7.08 -7.44
C THR A 5 -13.59 5.84 -8.04
N MET A 6 -14.47 5.16 -7.30
CA MET A 6 -15.20 3.97 -7.75
C MET A 6 -16.52 4.34 -8.44
N ASP A 7 -17.14 5.47 -8.09
CA ASP A 7 -18.40 5.96 -8.67
C ASP A 7 -18.27 6.35 -10.15
N LYS A 8 -17.05 6.61 -10.63
CA LYS A 8 -16.77 6.94 -12.04
C LYS A 8 -16.26 5.70 -12.78
N PRO A 9 -16.80 5.36 -13.97
CA PRO A 9 -16.29 4.26 -14.78
C PRO A 9 -14.84 4.51 -15.20
N MET A 10 -14.06 3.44 -15.36
CA MET A 10 -12.70 3.54 -15.89
C MET A 10 -12.80 3.80 -17.40
N VAL A 11 -12.60 5.06 -17.80
CA VAL A 11 -12.75 5.47 -19.19
C VAL A 11 -11.55 5.06 -20.04
N ASP A 12 -10.36 5.02 -19.41
CA ASP A 12 -9.10 4.66 -20.07
C ASP A 12 -8.46 3.50 -19.31
N ILE A 13 -8.35 2.34 -19.95
CA ILE A 13 -7.80 1.14 -19.32
C ILE A 13 -6.28 1.28 -19.29
N SER A 14 -5.78 1.78 -18.18
CA SER A 14 -4.35 1.97 -17.91
C SER A 14 -3.86 1.03 -16.82
N HIS A 15 -2.57 0.69 -16.85
CA HIS A 15 -1.90 0.01 -15.74
C HIS A 15 -1.66 0.94 -14.54
N ASP A 16 -1.80 2.26 -14.71
CA ASP A 16 -1.72 3.24 -13.60
C ASP A 16 -3.05 3.31 -12.82
N ILE A 17 -3.38 2.22 -12.14
CA ILE A 17 -4.60 2.08 -11.34
C ILE A 17 -4.41 2.57 -9.89
N PHE A 18 -3.18 2.85 -9.49
CA PHE A 18 -2.81 3.15 -8.11
C PHE A 18 -3.56 4.36 -7.52
N PRO A 19 -3.70 5.50 -8.23
CA PRO A 19 -4.46 6.65 -7.72
C PRO A 19 -5.93 6.33 -7.45
N ARG A 20 -6.50 5.35 -8.17
CA ARG A 20 -7.91 4.97 -8.06
C ARG A 20 -8.15 4.06 -6.86
N ILE A 21 -7.28 3.07 -6.67
CA ILE A 21 -7.40 2.05 -5.60
C ILE A 21 -7.04 2.64 -4.24
N GLN A 22 -5.95 3.43 -4.19
CA GLN A 22 -5.44 4.02 -2.96
C GLN A 22 -5.22 5.54 -3.12
N PRO A 23 -6.30 6.34 -3.26
CA PRO A 23 -6.19 7.77 -3.52
C PRO A 23 -5.47 8.53 -2.39
N HIS A 24 -5.61 8.07 -1.15
CA HIS A 24 -4.95 8.68 0.02
C HIS A 24 -3.44 8.45 -0.01
N VAL A 25 -3.00 7.21 -0.23
CA VAL A 25 -1.57 6.88 -0.37
C VAL A 25 -0.97 7.63 -1.55
N TYR A 26 -1.65 7.65 -2.70
CA TYR A 26 -1.19 8.41 -3.86
C TYR A 26 -0.98 9.90 -3.56
N THR A 27 -1.92 10.52 -2.82
CA THR A 27 -1.79 11.91 -2.39
C THR A 27 -0.62 12.11 -1.42
N TRP A 28 -0.45 11.20 -0.45
CA TRP A 28 0.64 11.26 0.52
C TRP A 28 2.00 11.08 -0.11
N THR A 29 2.15 10.19 -1.08
CA THR A 29 3.39 10.01 -1.84
C THR A 29 3.81 11.32 -2.53
N ARG A 30 2.84 12.11 -3.02
CA ARG A 30 3.13 13.41 -3.65
C ARG A 30 3.45 14.52 -2.65
N MET A 31 2.93 14.44 -1.42
CA MET A 31 3.14 15.46 -0.38
C MET A 31 4.40 15.21 0.45
N TYR A 32 4.63 13.97 0.85
CA TYR A 32 5.69 13.58 1.78
C TYR A 32 6.87 12.87 1.09
N GLY A 33 6.71 12.51 -0.18
CA GLY A 33 7.71 11.83 -0.97
C GLY A 33 7.47 10.33 -1.10
N ARG A 34 8.42 9.68 -1.79
CA ARG A 34 8.36 8.26 -2.16
C ARG A 34 8.29 7.32 -0.96
N ASN A 35 8.94 7.70 0.14
CA ASN A 35 8.88 6.98 1.40
C ASN A 35 8.34 7.92 2.48
N PHE A 36 7.37 7.44 3.24
CA PHE A 36 6.75 8.24 4.29
C PHE A 36 6.27 7.36 5.44
N LEU A 37 6.20 7.96 6.62
CA LEU A 37 5.63 7.34 7.80
C LEU A 37 4.17 7.77 7.96
N THR A 38 3.30 6.83 8.25
CA THR A 38 1.90 7.08 8.61
C THR A 38 1.51 6.30 9.86
N TRP A 39 0.38 6.66 10.45
CA TRP A 39 -0.13 6.02 11.67
C TRP A 39 -1.45 5.33 11.37
N HIS A 40 -1.54 4.04 11.70
CA HIS A 40 -2.78 3.28 11.71
C HIS A 40 -3.17 3.01 13.17
N GLY A 41 -3.96 3.92 13.73
CA GLY A 41 -4.17 4.00 15.18
C GLY A 41 -2.86 4.35 15.89
N SER A 42 -2.52 3.63 16.95
CA SER A 42 -1.26 3.80 17.69
C SER A 42 -0.07 3.03 17.11
N LYS A 43 -0.19 2.51 15.88
CA LYS A 43 0.89 1.76 15.22
C LYS A 43 1.46 2.57 14.05
N PRO A 44 2.78 2.80 14.01
CA PRO A 44 3.42 3.44 12.88
C PRO A 44 3.61 2.46 11.72
N TYR A 45 3.44 2.95 10.50
CA TYR A 45 3.60 2.21 9.25
C TYR A 45 4.52 2.99 8.34
N LEU A 46 5.57 2.34 7.85
CA LEU A 46 6.48 2.91 6.86
C LEU A 46 6.07 2.44 5.47
N PHE A 47 5.83 3.39 4.57
CA PHE A 47 5.64 3.11 3.15
C PHE A 47 7.00 3.16 2.45
N VAL A 48 7.32 2.09 1.73
CA VAL A 48 8.55 1.94 0.93
C VAL A 48 8.16 1.71 -0.52
N THR A 49 8.71 2.48 -1.44
CA THR A 49 8.36 2.40 -2.88
C THR A 49 9.55 2.10 -3.79
N GLU A 50 10.78 2.10 -3.30
CA GLU A 50 11.96 1.73 -4.07
C GLU A 50 12.06 0.20 -4.22
N PRO A 51 12.14 -0.32 -5.46
CA PRO A 51 12.24 -1.76 -5.72
C PRO A 51 13.40 -2.44 -4.99
N GLU A 52 14.53 -1.76 -4.85
CA GLU A 52 15.74 -2.26 -4.21
C GLU A 52 15.50 -2.55 -2.72
N LEU A 53 14.89 -1.59 -2.02
CA LEU A 53 14.54 -1.72 -0.60
C LEU A 53 13.42 -2.74 -0.38
N ILE A 54 12.40 -2.74 -1.26
CA ILE A 54 11.34 -3.74 -1.22
C ILE A 54 11.94 -5.15 -1.36
N LYS A 55 12.89 -5.33 -2.29
CA LYS A 55 13.56 -6.61 -2.49
C LYS A 55 14.34 -7.03 -1.25
N GLU A 56 15.06 -6.11 -0.62
CA GLU A 56 15.81 -6.38 0.62
C GLU A 56 14.88 -6.81 1.76
N ILE A 57 13.79 -6.06 1.99
CA ILE A 57 12.78 -6.36 3.02
C ILE A 57 12.15 -7.73 2.78
N LEU A 58 11.75 -8.03 1.54
CA LEU A 58 11.06 -9.28 1.20
C LEU A 58 11.99 -10.49 1.09
N SER A 59 13.29 -10.28 0.84
CA SER A 59 14.29 -11.35 0.71
C SER A 59 14.98 -11.68 2.04
N ASN A 60 14.66 -10.96 3.11
CA ASN A 60 15.24 -11.18 4.42
C ASN A 60 14.87 -12.59 4.93
N LYS A 61 15.91 -13.42 5.14
CA LYS A 61 15.79 -14.80 5.64
C LYS A 61 16.01 -14.90 7.16
N GLU A 62 16.35 -13.79 7.80
CA GLU A 62 16.68 -13.69 9.22
C GLU A 62 15.45 -13.34 10.08
N ASP A 63 14.24 -13.49 9.53
CA ASP A 63 12.94 -13.15 10.17
C ASP A 63 12.87 -11.74 10.77
N THR A 64 13.74 -10.82 10.32
CA THR A 64 13.74 -9.42 10.79
C THR A 64 12.45 -8.70 10.40
N TYR A 65 11.83 -9.13 9.29
CA TYR A 65 10.55 -8.63 8.80
C TYR A 65 9.53 -9.79 8.78
N PRO A 66 8.89 -10.11 9.92
CA PRO A 66 7.95 -11.22 9.97
C PRO A 66 6.77 -10.92 9.05
N LYS A 67 6.48 -11.88 8.15
CA LYS A 67 5.26 -11.83 7.35
C LYS A 67 4.09 -11.97 8.31
N LYS A 68 3.21 -10.97 8.36
CA LYS A 68 1.97 -11.12 9.13
C LYS A 68 1.16 -12.25 8.49
N ASP A 69 0.91 -13.30 9.26
CA ASP A 69 -0.08 -14.29 8.86
C ASP A 69 -1.42 -13.58 8.63
N MET A 70 -2.08 -13.93 7.53
CA MET A 70 -3.40 -13.43 7.20
C MET A 70 -4.44 -14.12 8.10
N GLU A 71 -4.36 -13.94 9.42
CA GLU A 71 -5.24 -14.59 10.40
C GLU A 71 -6.73 -14.16 10.32
N GLY A 72 -7.11 -13.32 9.35
CA GLY A 72 -8.47 -12.79 9.23
C GLY A 72 -9.12 -12.85 7.84
N TYR A 73 -8.41 -13.26 6.78
CA TYR A 73 -8.97 -13.26 5.41
C TYR A 73 -9.37 -14.65 4.89
N VAL A 74 -9.16 -15.71 5.67
CA VAL A 74 -9.66 -17.06 5.35
C VAL A 74 -10.78 -17.43 6.31
N LYS A 75 -11.99 -16.93 6.04
CA LYS A 75 -13.21 -17.66 6.37
C LYS A 75 -14.41 -17.19 5.54
N ASN A 76 -14.98 -18.18 4.85
CA ASN A 76 -16.28 -18.24 4.19
C ASN A 76 -16.33 -17.65 2.77
N TYR A 77 -16.20 -18.50 1.74
CA TYR A 77 -17.31 -19.28 1.16
C TYR A 77 -16.79 -20.60 0.59
#